data_AF-A0A940IZR1-F1
#
_entry.id   AF-A0A940IZR1-F1
#
_cell.length_a   1.000
_cell.length_b   1.000
_cell.length_c   1.000
_cell.angle_alpha   90.00
_cell.angle_beta   90.00
_cell.angle_gamma   90.00
#
_symmetry.space_group_name_H-M   'P 1'
#
loop_
_entity.id
_entity.type
_entity.pdbx_description
1 polymer ?
#
loop_
_entity_poly.entity_id
_entity_poly.type
_entity_poly.pdbx_seq_one_letter_code
_entity_poly.pdbx_strand_id
1 'polypeptide(L)' 'MSTVQIAVRLPDDLVAYVDEQVRQGGGSRAAVVVRALNLYQQQLTAEADARILEETGDYEEFDGLVEHLSIGD' A
#
# COMPACT_ATOMS: atom_id res chain seq x y z
N MET A 1 12.59 18.47 -5.10
CA MET A 1 12.06 17.64 -4.00
C MET A 1 13.11 17.63 -2.90
N SER A 2 12.77 18.03 -1.68
CA SER A 2 13.72 18.02 -0.56
C SER A 2 13.75 16.63 0.09
N THR A 3 14.91 16.16 0.49
CA THR A 3 15.06 14.91 1.26
C THR A 3 15.63 15.24 2.64
N VAL A 4 15.25 14.45 3.63
CA VAL A 4 15.77 14.55 5.00
C VAL A 4 16.44 13.22 5.34
N GLN A 5 17.65 13.28 5.89
CA GLN A 5 18.35 12.10 6.36
C GLN A 5 18.00 11.83 7.82
N ILE A 6 17.65 10.58 8.12
CA ILE A 6 17.40 10.10 9.47
C ILE A 6 18.30 8.90 9.77
N ALA A 7 18.67 8.71 11.03
CA ALA A 7 19.34 7.51 11.50
C ALA A 7 18.31 6.63 12.23
N VAL A 8 18.17 5.38 11.78
CA VAL A 8 17.21 4.40 12.32
C VAL A 8 17.96 3.14 12.74
N ARG A 9 17.57 2.57 13.87
CA ARG A 9 18.01 1.24 14.27
C ARG A 9 17.02 0.23 13.72
N LEU A 10 17.51 -0.76 12.99
CA LEU A 10 16.72 -1.84 12.42
C LEU A 10 17.29 -3.17 12.91
N PRO A 11 16.46 -4.20 13.08
CA PRO A 11 16.89 -5.58 13.19
C PRO A 11 17.83 -5.99 12.04
N ASP A 12 18.85 -6.80 12.35
CA ASP A 12 19.90 -7.19 11.40
C ASP A 12 19.34 -7.92 10.17
N ASP A 13 18.29 -8.71 10.35
CA ASP A 13 17.59 -9.42 9.29
C ASP A 13 16.91 -8.47 8.29
N LEU A 14 16.30 -7.38 8.76
CA LEU A 14 15.74 -6.35 7.89
C LEU A 14 16.84 -5.61 7.13
N VAL A 15 17.98 -5.33 7.76
CA VAL A 15 19.13 -4.74 7.07
C VAL A 15 19.64 -5.67 5.98
N ALA A 16 19.79 -6.96 6.28
CA ALA A 16 20.21 -7.97 5.31
C ALA A 16 19.23 -8.08 4.13
N TYR A 17 17.93 -8.02 4.39
CA TYR A 17 16.91 -7.99 3.35
C TYR A 17 17.04 -6.77 2.43
N VAL A 18 17.21 -5.57 3.00
CA VAL A 18 17.38 -4.35 2.19
C VAL A 18 18.65 -4.43 1.35
N ASP A 19 19.74 -4.95 1.91
CA ASP A 19 21.00 -5.12 1.20
C ASP A 19 20.89 -6.10 0.04
N GLU A 20 20.14 -7.18 0.22
CA GLU A 20 19.84 -8.13 -0.83
C GLU A 20 19.03 -7.49 -1.97
N GLN A 21 18.01 -6.69 -1.66
CA GLN A 21 17.24 -5.98 -2.67
C GLN A 21 18.10 -4.99 -3.47
N VAL A 22 19.03 -4.30 -2.82
CA VAL A 22 20.01 -3.43 -3.49
C VAL A 22 20.91 -4.25 -4.42
N ARG A 23 21.42 -5.39 -3.95
CA ARG A 23 22.28 -6.30 -4.74
C ARG A 23 21.57 -6.83 -5.99
N GLN A 24 20.26 -7.05 -5.92
CA GLN A 24 19.43 -7.48 -7.04
C GLN A 24 19.06 -6.35 -8.02
N GLY A 25 19.54 -5.13 -7.80
CA GLY A 25 19.28 -3.99 -8.69
C GLY A 25 18.10 -3.11 -8.28
N GLY A 26 17.61 -3.22 -7.04
CA GLY A 26 16.53 -2.40 -6.49
C GLY A 26 16.86 -0.90 -6.32
N GLY A 27 18.07 -0.48 -6.68
CA GLY A 27 18.57 0.89 -6.52
C GLY A 27 19.28 1.09 -5.19
N SER A 28 19.25 2.31 -4.65
CA SER A 28 19.84 2.59 -3.33
C SER A 28 18.99 2.04 -2.19
N ARG A 29 19.58 1.85 -0.99
CA ARG A 29 18.83 1.48 0.22
C ARG A 29 17.64 2.41 0.47
N ALA A 30 17.85 3.72 0.28
CA ALA A 30 16.79 4.72 0.41
C ALA A 30 15.67 4.49 -0.61
N ALA A 31 15.98 4.15 -1.86
CA ALA A 31 14.97 3.86 -2.88
C ALA A 31 14.13 2.62 -2.52
N VAL A 32 14.79 1.55 -2.02
CA VAL A 32 14.12 0.34 -1.52
C VAL A 32 13.18 0.67 -0.36
N VAL A 33 13.68 1.41 0.64
CA VAL A 33 12.89 1.81 1.83
C VAL A 33 11.73 2.72 1.45
N VAL A 34 11.93 3.73 0.59
CA VAL A 34 10.87 4.63 0.13
C VAL A 34 9.78 3.86 -0.60
N ARG A 35 10.15 2.91 -1.47
CA ARG A 35 9.18 2.06 -2.18
C ARG A 35 8.34 1.24 -1.18
N ALA A 36 8.99 0.60 -0.21
CA ALA A 36 8.30 -0.18 0.81
C ALA A 36 7.34 0.69 1.65
N LEU A 37 7.77 1.87 2.08
CA LEU A 37 6.93 2.80 2.84
C LEU A 37 5.75 3.33 2.03
N ASN A 38 5.89 3.53 0.72
CA ASN A 38 4.78 3.93 -0.13
C ASN A 38 3.72 2.82 -0.26
N LEU A 39 4.16 1.58 -0.45
CA LEU A 39 3.26 0.43 -0.50
C LEU A 39 2.52 0.25 0.83
N TYR A 40 3.23 0.39 1.95
CA TYR A 40 2.62 0.32 3.28
C TYR A 40 1.59 1.43 3.52
N GLN A 41 1.88 2.67 3.13
CA GLN A 41 0.91 3.77 3.22
C GLN A 41 -0.33 3.50 2.37
N GLN A 42 -0.17 3.01 1.15
CA GLN A 42 -1.30 2.64 0.28
C GLN A 42 -2.16 1.54 0.90
N GLN A 43 -1.52 0.53 1.50
CA GLN A 43 -2.23 -0.54 2.21
C GLN A 43 -3.04 0.02 3.38
N LEU A 44 -2.45 0.85 4.24
CA LEU A 44 -3.15 1.44 5.39
C LEU A 44 -4.36 2.28 4.97
N THR A 45 -4.24 3.05 3.89
CA THR A 45 -5.36 3.82 3.34
C THR A 45 -6.47 2.89 2.85
N ALA A 46 -6.14 1.88 2.05
CA ALA A 46 -7.11 0.92 1.55
C ALA A 46 -7.84 0.17 2.68
N GLU A 47 -7.12 -0.21 3.73
CA GLU A 47 -7.70 -0.84 4.93
C GLU A 47 -8.62 0.13 5.70
N ALA A 48 -8.29 1.42 5.76
CA ALA A 48 -9.15 2.42 6.38
C ALA A 48 -10.44 2.63 5.57
N ASP A 49 -10.33 2.74 4.25
CA ASP A 49 -11.47 2.89 3.36
C ASP A 49 -12.40 1.68 3.42
N ALA A 50 -11.84 0.47 3.44
CA ALA A 50 -12.61 -0.77 3.60
C ALA A 50 -13.39 -0.80 4.93
N ARG A 51 -12.78 -0.37 6.05
CA ARG A 51 -13.49 -0.27 7.34
C ARG A 51 -14.64 0.72 7.29
N ILE A 52 -14.46 1.87 6.66
CA ILE A 52 -15.54 2.85 6.48
C ILE A 52 -16.67 2.23 5.65
N LEU A 53 -16.32 1.50 4.59
CA LEU A 53 -17.30 0.81 3.76
C LEU A 53 -18.08 -0.26 4.55
N GLU A 54 -17.41 -1.03 5.40
CA GLU A 54 -18.06 -2.01 6.27
C GLU A 54 -18.99 -1.35 7.31
N GLU A 55 -18.56 -0.23 7.91
CA GLU A 55 -19.33 0.48 8.94
C GLU A 55 -20.53 1.26 8.39
N THR A 56 -20.44 1.78 7.16
CA THR A 56 -21.50 2.58 6.53
C THR A 56 -22.46 1.75 5.67
N GLY A 57 -22.29 0.42 5.68
CA GLY A 57 -22.93 -0.54 4.79
C GLY A 57 -24.43 -0.72 4.95
N ASP A 58 -25.21 0.31 4.62
CA ASP A 58 -26.54 0.16 4.04
C ASP A 58 -26.52 0.78 2.63
N TYR A 59 -26.34 -0.09 1.64
CA TYR A 59 -26.09 0.28 0.25
C TYR A 59 -27.30 0.01 -0.64
N GLU A 60 -28.52 0.23 -0.12
CA GLU A 60 -29.76 0.12 -0.91
C GLU A 60 -29.70 0.94 -2.23
N GLU A 61 -28.90 2.01 -2.27
CA GLU A 61 -28.68 2.81 -3.48
C GLU A 61 -27.92 2.06 -4.60
N PHE A 62 -27.05 1.10 -4.25
CA PHE A 62 -26.25 0.34 -5.21
C PHE A 62 -26.95 -0.95 -5.71
N ASP A 63 -28.10 -1.34 -5.13
CA ASP A 63 -28.89 -2.48 -5.59
C ASP A 63 -29.37 -2.30 -7.04
N GLY A 64 -29.74 -1.07 -7.42
CA GLY A 64 -30.13 -0.73 -8.80
C GLY A 64 -28.97 -0.81 -9.81
N LEU A 65 -27.72 -0.83 -9.35
CA LEU A 65 -26.53 -0.97 -10.21
C LEU A 65 -26.34 -2.42 -10.67
N VAL A 66 -26.78 -3.40 -9.87
CA VAL A 66 -26.76 -4.83 -10.20
C VAL A 66 -27.68 -5.13 -11.39
N GLU A 67 -28.81 -4.43 -11.48
CA GLU A 67 -29.77 -4.55 -12.58
C GLU A 67 -29.18 -4.07 -13.92
N HIS A 68 -28.28 -3.07 -13.90
CA HIS A 68 -27.58 -2.57 -15.10
C HIS A 68 -26.28 -3.31 -15.43
N LEU A 69 -25.73 -4.14 -14.55
CA LEU A 69 -24.59 -5.02 -14.87
C LEU A 69 -25.01 -6.27 -15.66
N SER A 70 -26.31 -6.51 -15.79
CA SER A 70 -26.89 -7.56 -16.63
C SER A 70 -26.98 -7.15 -18.12
N ILE A 71 -26.06 -6.32 -18.62
CA ILE A 71 -26.00 -5.98 -20.05
C ILE A 71 -25.72 -7.26 -20.85
N GLY A 72 -26.80 -7.84 -21.36
CA GLY A 72 -26.96 -8.56 -22.63
C GLY A 72 -26.00 -9.72 -22.91
N ASP A 73 -26.52 -10.94 -22.81
CA ASP A 73 -26.20 -12.02 -23.77
C ASP A 73 -26.70 -11.65 -25.18
#